data_AF-X1PQ38-F1
#
_entry.id   AF-X1PQ38-F1
#
_cell.length_a   1.000
_cell.length_b   1.000
_cell.length_c   1.000
_cell.angle_alpha   90.00
_cell.angle_beta   90.00
_cell.angle_gamma   90.00
#
_symmetry.space_group_name_H-M   'P 1'
#
loop_
_entity.id
_entity.type
_entity.pdbx_description
1 polymer ?
#
loop_
_entity_poly.entity_id
_entity_poly.type
_entity_poly.pdbx_seq_one_letter_code
_entity_poly.pdbx_strand_id
1 'polypeptide(L)'
;MLITPVANNAWLILIAVICYIIGSFPTAYLVTKGMIGKDIRFAGSRNVGAMNAYRLIRDEKSTKPAVAALITITAADMWKGILAISVARWLEGRIQA
;
A
#
# COMPACT_ATOMS: atom_id res chain seq x y z
N MET A 1 -39.81 -4.17 -9.29
CA MET A 1 -39.02 -5.41 -9.42
C MET A 1 -38.64 -5.49 -10.89
N LEU A 2 -37.36 -5.73 -11.23
CA LEU A 2 -36.75 -5.62 -12.58
C LEU A 2 -36.01 -4.31 -12.85
N ILE A 3 -34.86 -4.12 -12.20
CA ILE A 3 -33.60 -3.88 -12.93
C ILE A 3 -32.57 -4.83 -12.30
N THR A 4 -31.98 -5.66 -13.15
CA THR A 4 -31.10 -6.78 -12.85
C THR A 4 -29.90 -6.40 -11.95
N PRO A 5 -29.60 -7.15 -10.88
CA PRO A 5 -28.42 -6.92 -10.01
C PRO A 5 -27.06 -7.02 -10.72
N VAL A 6 -27.04 -7.42 -12.00
CA VAL A 6 -25.85 -7.87 -12.74
C VAL A 6 -25.49 -6.97 -13.94
N ALA A 7 -26.37 -6.07 -14.40
CA ALA A 7 -26.19 -5.43 -15.71
C ALA A 7 -25.31 -4.18 -15.77
N ASN A 8 -24.85 -3.62 -14.63
CA ASN A 8 -23.89 -2.51 -14.67
C ASN A 8 -22.92 -2.54 -13.47
N ASN A 9 -21.97 -3.48 -13.50
CA ASN A 9 -20.89 -3.60 -12.53
C ASN A 9 -19.79 -2.52 -12.69
N ALA A 10 -20.04 -1.47 -13.48
CA ALA A 10 -19.06 -0.40 -13.74
C ALA A 10 -18.60 0.31 -12.45
N TRP A 11 -19.46 0.38 -11.44
CA TRP A 11 -19.10 0.93 -10.13
C TRP A 11 -18.09 0.06 -9.36
N LEU A 12 -18.09 -1.27 -9.54
CA LEU A 12 -17.06 -2.15 -8.99
C LEU A 12 -15.70 -1.86 -9.62
N ILE A 13 -15.67 -1.53 -10.91
CA ILE A 13 -14.44 -1.10 -11.59
C ILE A 13 -13.94 0.21 -11.00
N LEU A 14 -14.82 1.19 -10.77
CA LEU A 14 -14.45 2.45 -10.14
C LEU A 14 -13.87 2.22 -8.73
N ILE A 15 -14.52 1.40 -7.90
CA ILE A 15 -14.00 1.03 -6.58
C ILE A 15 -12.64 0.35 -6.69
N ALA A 16 -12.49 -0.62 -7.59
CA ALA A 16 -11.23 -1.32 -7.81
C ALA A 16 -10.11 -0.36 -8.22
N VAL A 17 -10.37 0.60 -9.10
CA VAL A 17 -9.40 1.63 -9.52
C VAL A 17 -9.00 2.51 -8.34
N ILE A 18 -9.94 3.00 -7.54
CA ILE A 18 -9.66 3.84 -6.37
C ILE A 18 -8.82 3.06 -5.35
N CYS A 19 -9.22 1.84 -5.02
CA CYS A 19 -8.50 0.97 -4.10
C CYS A 19 -7.09 0.63 -4.62
N TYR A 20 -6.94 0.40 -5.92
CA TYR A 20 -5.65 0.15 -6.54
C TYR A 20 -4.71 1.35 -6.40
N ILE A 21 -5.21 2.58 -6.64
CA ILE A 21 -4.43 3.80 -6.48
C ILE A 21 -3.98 3.98 -5.03
N ILE A 22 -4.88 3.76 -4.06
CA ILE A 22 -4.56 3.83 -2.63
C ILE A 22 -3.48 2.80 -2.26
N GLY A 23 -3.65 1.55 -2.68
CA GLY A 23 -2.72 0.46 -2.37
C GLY A 23 -1.36 0.58 -3.07
N SER A 24 -1.33 1.20 -4.24
CA SER A 24 -0.12 1.36 -5.07
C SER A 24 0.87 2.41 -4.55
N PHE A 25 0.57 3.07 -3.43
CA PHE A 25 1.50 4.02 -2.83
C PHE A 25 2.83 3.31 -2.48
N PRO A 26 3.97 3.76 -3.04
CA PRO A 26 5.23 3.01 -3.00
C PRO A 26 6.03 3.28 -1.72
N THR A 27 5.44 2.99 -0.55
CA THR A 27 6.00 3.36 0.77
C THR A 27 7.43 2.86 0.97
N ALA A 28 7.68 1.57 0.74
CA ALA A 28 9.00 0.97 0.97
C ALA A 28 10.09 1.57 0.07
N TYR A 29 9.74 1.94 -1.16
CA TYR A 29 10.65 2.65 -2.08
C TYR A 29 11.01 4.03 -1.54
N LEU A 30 10.01 4.83 -1.17
CA LEU A 30 10.22 6.19 -0.68
C LEU A 30 11.04 6.20 0.62
N VAL A 31 10.69 5.34 1.58
CA VAL A 31 11.40 5.23 2.85
C VAL A 31 12.85 4.79 2.64
N THR A 32 13.08 3.74 1.85
CA THR A 32 14.46 3.23 1.62
C THR A 32 15.31 4.26 0.89
N LYS A 33 14.78 4.84 -0.20
CA LYS A 33 15.49 5.86 -0.98
C LYS A 33 15.77 7.12 -0.14
N GLY A 34 14.80 7.56 0.67
CA GLY A 34 14.97 8.73 1.54
C GLY A 34 15.96 8.49 2.68
N MET A 35 16.04 7.28 3.22
CA MET A 35 16.93 6.98 4.35
C MET A 35 18.37 6.70 3.92
N ILE A 36 18.58 5.93 2.85
CA ILE A 36 19.93 5.45 2.47
C ILE A 36 20.29 5.71 0.99
N GLY A 37 19.44 6.39 0.22
CA GLY A 37 19.71 6.72 -1.18
C GLY A 37 19.63 5.55 -2.17
N LYS A 38 19.42 4.32 -1.68
CA LYS A 38 19.38 3.10 -2.52
C LYS A 38 17.99 2.87 -3.10
N ASP A 39 17.96 2.38 -4.34
CA ASP A 39 16.74 1.89 -4.98
C ASP A 39 16.45 0.46 -4.54
N ILE A 40 15.39 0.27 -3.73
CA ILE A 40 14.99 -1.03 -3.19
C ILE A 40 14.64 -2.07 -4.27
N ARG A 41 14.30 -1.64 -5.49
CA ARG A 41 13.98 -2.54 -6.61
C ARG A 41 15.19 -3.28 -7.14
N PHE A 42 16.38 -2.70 -6.94
CA PHE A 42 17.65 -3.26 -7.42
C PHE A 42 18.57 -3.69 -6.28
N ALA A 43 18.17 -3.49 -5.02
CA ALA A 43 18.97 -3.76 -3.83
C ALA A 43 18.39 -4.88 -2.96
N GLY A 44 19.28 -5.59 -2.24
CA GLY A 44 18.91 -6.63 -1.28
C GLY A 44 18.16 -7.78 -1.95
N SER A 45 17.01 -8.18 -1.38
CA SER A 45 16.16 -9.23 -1.94
C SER A 45 15.34 -8.78 -3.15
N ARG A 46 15.45 -7.51 -3.56
CA ARG A 46 14.67 -6.86 -4.63
C ARG A 46 13.15 -6.85 -4.41
N ASN A 47 12.71 -7.16 -3.20
CA ASN A 47 11.30 -7.05 -2.82
C ASN A 47 11.03 -5.63 -2.28
N VAL A 48 9.96 -4.98 -2.73
CA VAL A 48 9.57 -3.62 -2.34
C VAL A 48 8.73 -3.67 -1.06
N GLY A 49 9.26 -4.30 -0.01
CA GLY A 49 8.58 -4.54 1.25
C GLY A 49 9.42 -4.16 2.47
N ALA A 50 8.76 -4.09 3.62
CA ALA A 50 9.35 -3.61 4.88
C ALA A 50 10.58 -4.42 5.33
N MET A 51 10.61 -5.74 5.11
CA MET A 51 11.74 -6.57 5.54
C MET A 51 13.00 -6.37 4.70
N ASN A 52 12.86 -6.12 3.39
CA ASN A 52 14.01 -5.80 2.55
C ASN A 52 14.57 -4.43 2.92
N ALA A 53 13.68 -3.43 3.12
CA ALA A 53 14.07 -2.11 3.62
C ALA A 53 14.79 -2.19 4.97
N TYR A 54 14.27 -2.98 5.93
CA TYR A 54 14.91 -3.22 7.22
C TYR A 54 16.34 -3.73 7.06
N ARG A 55 16.56 -4.78 6.27
CA ARG A 55 17.89 -5.37 6.08
C ARG A 55 18.85 -4.35 5.46
N LEU A 56 18.43 -3.70 4.36
CA LEU A 56 19.24 -2.70 3.68
C LEU A 56 19.62 -1.52 4.58
N ILE A 57 18.67 -0.99 5.35
CA ILE A 57 18.91 0.15 6.23
C ILE A 57 19.75 -0.25 7.44
N ARG A 58 19.59 -1.48 7.95
CA ARG A 58 20.41 -1.99 9.05
C ARG A 58 21.86 -2.13 8.62
N ASP A 59 22.08 -2.72 7.46
CA ASP A 59 23.42 -3.01 6.94
C ASP A 59 24.14 -1.70 6.54
N GLU A 60 23.42 -0.66 6.09
CA GLU A 60 24.01 0.64 5.73
C GLU A 60 24.15 1.63 6.89
N LYS A 61 23.24 1.57 7.87
CA LYS A 61 23.21 2.48 9.02
C LYS A 61 23.36 1.72 10.34
N SER A 62 22.23 1.29 10.90
CA SER A 62 22.18 0.66 12.23
C SER A 62 20.79 0.04 12.46
N THR A 63 20.66 -0.80 13.49
CA THR A 63 19.40 -1.46 13.86
C THR A 63 18.30 -0.47 14.21
N LYS A 64 18.60 0.64 14.89
CA LYS A 64 17.57 1.63 15.30
C LYS A 64 16.80 2.23 14.10
N PRO A 65 17.46 2.85 13.09
CA PRO A 65 16.76 3.36 11.92
C PRO A 65 16.11 2.24 11.09
N ALA A 66 16.69 1.04 11.06
CA ALA A 66 16.08 -0.10 10.39
C ALA A 66 14.75 -0.51 11.02
N VAL A 67 14.68 -0.61 12.35
CA VAL A 67 13.44 -0.89 13.09
C VAL A 67 12.40 0.21 12.85
N ALA A 68 12.81 1.47 12.86
CA ALA A 68 11.91 2.58 12.52
C ALA A 68 11.32 2.41 11.11
N ALA A 69 12.15 2.12 10.11
CA ALA A 69 11.70 1.86 8.74
C ALA A 69 10.74 0.67 8.64
N LEU A 70 11.04 -0.43 9.34
CA LEU A 70 10.18 -1.61 9.40
C LEU A 70 8.79 -1.26 9.93
N ILE A 71 8.71 -0.54 11.05
CA ILE A 71 7.45 -0.13 11.67
C ILE A 71 6.71 0.84 10.76
N THR A 72 7.36 1.87 10.24
CA THR A 72 6.75 2.87 9.37
C THR A 72 6.17 2.27 8.10
N ILE A 73 6.93 1.43 7.39
CA ILE A 73 6.47 0.82 6.14
C ILE A 73 5.32 -0.14 6.41
N THR A 74 5.43 -0.99 7.45
CA THR A 74 4.39 -1.95 7.79
C THR A 74 3.10 -1.24 8.19
N ALA A 75 3.18 -0.22 9.05
CA ALA A 75 2.02 0.54 9.48
C ALA A 75 1.35 1.26 8.31
N ALA A 76 2.12 1.87 7.41
CA ALA A 76 1.59 2.55 6.23
C ALA A 76 0.94 1.57 5.22
N ASP A 77 1.54 0.40 5.02
CA ASP A 77 1.01 -0.61 4.10
C ASP A 77 -0.24 -1.31 4.67
N MET A 78 -0.33 -1.46 6.00
CA MET A 78 -1.57 -1.86 6.66
C MET A 78 -2.63 -0.77 6.55
N TRP A 79 -2.25 0.49 6.82
CA TRP A 79 -3.15 1.63 6.78
C TRP A 79 -3.79 1.84 5.40
N LYS A 80 -3.01 1.76 4.31
CA LYS A 80 -3.57 1.88 2.96
C LYS A 80 -4.56 0.74 2.64
N GLY A 81 -4.34 -0.46 3.17
CA GLY A 81 -5.27 -1.58 3.06
C GLY A 81 -6.58 -1.32 3.81
N ILE A 82 -6.50 -0.84 5.06
CA ILE A 82 -7.66 -0.43 5.85
C ILE A 82 -8.42 0.69 5.15
N LEU A 83 -7.71 1.70 4.65
CA LEU A 83 -8.29 2.85 3.95
C LEU A 83 -9.03 2.41 2.68
N ALA A 84 -8.45 1.51 1.88
CA ALA A 84 -9.09 0.97 0.69
C ALA A 84 -10.42 0.28 1.03
N ILE A 85 -10.45 -0.55 2.09
CA ILE A 85 -11.68 -1.25 2.53
C ILE A 85 -12.72 -0.25 3.04
N SER A 86 -12.32 0.72 3.86
CA SER A 86 -13.22 1.74 4.39
C SER A 86 -13.84 2.60 3.28
N VAL A 87 -13.05 3.00 2.29
CA VAL A 87 -13.53 3.75 1.11
C VAL A 87 -14.50 2.91 0.29
N ALA A 88 -14.18 1.63 0.04
CA ALA A 88 -15.07 0.74 -0.71
C ALA A 88 -16.44 0.59 -0.03
N ARG A 89 -16.47 0.35 1.29
CA ARG A 89 -17.72 0.23 2.07
C ARG A 89 -18.52 1.52 2.06
N TRP A 90 -17.84 2.67 2.18
CA TRP A 90 -18.51 3.97 2.14
C TRP A 90 -19.14 4.24 0.76
N LEU A 91 -18.43 3.94 -0.33
CA LEU A 91 -18.96 4.10 -1.69
C LEU A 91 -20.13 3.16 -1.95
N GLU A 92 -20.03 1.89 -1.56
CA GLU A 92 -21.11 0.91 -1.72
C GLU A 92 -22.40 1.37 -1.04
N GLY A 93 -22.31 1.83 0.21
CA GLY A 93 -23.47 2.34 0.96
C GLY A 93 -24.08 3.62 0.37
N ARG A 94 -23.34 4.37 -0.46
CA ARG A 94 -23.85 5.55 -1.19
C ARG A 94 -24.44 5.22 -2.55
N ILE A 95 -24.01 4.12 -3.17
CA ILE A 95 -24.47 3.68 -4.49
C ILE A 95 -25.76 2.87 -4.38
N GLN A 96 -25.96 2.16 -3.26
CA GLN A 96 -27.15 1.33 -3.00
C GLN A 96 -28.28 2.07 -2.27
N ALA A 97 -28.04 3.31 -1.81
CA ALA A 97 -29.03 4.16 -1.13
C ALA A 97 -29.75 5.06 -2.13
#